data_AF-A0A1G0MPU2-F1
#
_entry.id   AF-A0A1G0MPU2-F1
#
_cell.length_a   1.000
_cell.length_b   1.000
_cell.length_c   1.000
_cell.angle_alpha   90.00
_cell.angle_beta   90.00
_cell.angle_gamma   90.00
#
_symmetry.space_group_name_H-M   'P 1'
#
loop_
_entity.id
_entity.type
_entity.pdbx_description
1 polymer ?
#
loop_
_entity_poly.entity_id
_entity_poly.type
_entity_poly.pdbx_seq_one_letter_code
_entity_poly.pdbx_strand_id
1 'polypeptide(L)'
;MTDEVKMKHMAFVQAEVGRHLRSKIVALGDVILRKQRIYLDVNYWTHLADALDGKPRHPDYSRLLSILKTRVDSDNSICVVGDDTLLELFKRKDLSKRLLLARTMDRLSAGTVIQHSFERAELEISEFLCNIEKEKPCSPPAHLVWRRPCYFLGDIFPIPGSQISPQDAALLSKAYLDYSWDQSFENIVEKLGSKSPPPSNWDSTADFINAANMEHQIEVGNFDDLFLKEADGVLDAISFDAAHRRVRDDVTGATTVSGALGVCRAF
;
A
#
# COMPACT_ATOMS: atom_id res chain seq x y z
N MET A 1 31.39 13.73 11.61
CA MET A 1 30.89 12.36 11.34
C MET A 1 30.75 12.21 9.84
N THR A 2 31.40 11.21 9.25
CA THR A 2 31.45 11.02 7.79
C THR A 2 30.12 10.51 7.25
N ASP A 3 29.82 10.79 5.98
CA ASP A 3 28.57 10.37 5.34
C ASP A 3 28.43 8.83 5.27
N GLU A 4 29.56 8.13 5.20
CA GLU A 4 29.60 6.66 5.26
C GLU A 4 29.05 6.09 6.59
N VAL A 5 29.35 6.73 7.72
CA VAL A 5 28.85 6.31 9.03
C VAL A 5 27.35 6.53 9.13
N LYS A 6 26.83 7.62 8.56
CA LYS A 6 25.38 7.88 8.49
C LYS A 6 24.67 6.86 7.61
N MET A 7 25.25 6.52 6.45
CA MET A 7 24.67 5.50 5.56
C MET A 7 24.60 4.13 6.25
N LYS A 8 25.68 3.67 6.88
CA LYS A 8 25.70 2.41 7.65
C LYS A 8 24.74 2.43 8.84
N HIS A 9 24.55 3.57 9.47
CA HIS A 9 23.54 3.73 10.54
C HIS A 9 22.12 3.56 10.00
N MET A 10 21.75 4.30 8.94
CA MET A 10 20.42 4.24 8.33
C MET A 10 20.10 2.84 7.80
N ALA A 11 21.09 2.23 7.14
CA ALA A 11 21.06 0.88 6.64
C ALA A 11 20.62 -0.14 7.70
N PHE A 12 21.32 -0.16 8.83
CA PHE A 12 21.04 -1.07 9.93
C PHE A 12 19.62 -0.89 10.46
N VAL A 13 19.21 0.37 10.71
CA VAL A 13 17.88 0.69 11.25
C VAL A 13 16.78 0.21 10.30
N GLN A 14 16.91 0.51 9.01
CA GLN A 14 15.95 0.12 7.99
C GLN A 14 15.84 -1.40 7.84
N ALA A 15 16.94 -2.16 7.88
CA ALA A 15 16.88 -3.63 7.84
C ALA A 15 16.16 -4.21 9.06
N GLU A 16 16.45 -3.69 10.25
CA GLU A 16 15.80 -4.12 11.49
C GLU A 16 14.29 -3.84 11.49
N VAL A 17 13.90 -2.65 11.03
CA VAL A 17 12.48 -2.25 10.97
C VAL A 17 11.75 -2.98 9.83
N GLY A 18 12.39 -3.15 8.67
CA GLY A 18 11.84 -3.87 7.52
C GLY A 18 11.56 -5.34 7.84
N ARG A 19 12.45 -6.02 8.59
CA ARG A 19 12.18 -7.37 9.10
C ARG A 19 10.96 -7.41 10.01
N HIS A 20 10.84 -6.46 10.94
CA HIS A 20 9.71 -6.36 11.86
C HIS A 20 8.39 -6.15 11.12
N LEU A 21 8.38 -5.21 10.17
CA LEU A 21 7.25 -4.92 9.31
C LEU A 21 6.80 -6.15 8.52
N ARG A 22 7.75 -6.83 7.85
CA ARG A 22 7.48 -8.03 7.08
C ARG A 22 6.82 -9.13 7.93
N SER A 23 7.31 -9.32 9.15
CA SER A 23 6.71 -10.28 10.09
C SER A 23 5.24 -9.96 10.37
N LYS A 24 4.89 -8.68 10.55
CA LYS A 24 3.50 -8.28 10.77
C LYS A 24 2.63 -8.43 9.53
N ILE A 25 3.15 -8.09 8.35
CA ILE A 25 2.44 -8.26 7.07
C ILE A 25 2.09 -9.72 6.85
N VAL A 26 3.06 -10.63 7.03
CA VAL A 26 2.84 -12.07 6.88
C VAL A 26 1.79 -12.57 7.88
N ALA A 27 1.92 -12.20 9.15
CA ALA A 27 0.95 -12.58 10.17
C ALA A 27 -0.47 -12.06 9.87
N LEU A 28 -0.60 -10.83 9.35
CA LEU A 28 -1.87 -10.30 8.89
C LEU A 28 -2.41 -11.11 7.70
N GLY A 29 -1.58 -11.39 6.70
CA GLY A 29 -1.95 -12.20 5.55
C GLY A 29 -2.48 -13.58 5.93
N ASP A 30 -1.83 -14.27 6.86
CA ASP A 30 -2.26 -15.58 7.37
C ASP A 30 -3.66 -15.57 7.98
N VAL A 31 -4.03 -14.47 8.63
CA VAL A 31 -5.37 -14.27 9.20
C VAL A 31 -6.38 -13.95 8.10
N ILE A 32 -6.04 -13.05 7.19
CA ILE A 32 -6.97 -12.52 6.19
C ILE A 32 -7.29 -13.54 5.09
N LEU A 33 -6.32 -14.35 4.68
CA LEU A 33 -6.51 -15.35 3.64
C LEU A 33 -7.44 -16.51 4.04
N ARG A 34 -7.66 -16.70 5.34
CA ARG A 34 -8.65 -17.66 5.88
C ARG A 34 -10.08 -17.16 5.80
N LYS A 35 -10.28 -15.88 5.47
CA LYS A 35 -11.59 -15.22 5.46
C LYS A 35 -12.08 -15.00 4.04
N GLN A 36 -13.39 -14.97 3.88
CA GLN A 36 -13.97 -14.44 2.65
C GLN A 36 -13.73 -12.93 2.59
N ARG A 37 -13.03 -12.50 1.54
CA ARG A 37 -12.72 -11.10 1.29
C ARG A 37 -13.78 -10.55 0.35
N ILE A 38 -14.52 -9.54 0.80
CA ILE A 38 -15.61 -8.91 0.05
C ILE A 38 -15.13 -7.53 -0.37
N TYR A 39 -15.07 -7.28 -1.68
CA TYR A 39 -14.83 -5.93 -2.20
C TYR A 39 -16.14 -5.16 -2.22
N LEU A 40 -16.08 -3.89 -1.81
CA LEU A 40 -17.21 -2.97 -1.88
C LEU A 40 -16.78 -1.75 -2.69
N ASP A 41 -17.59 -1.39 -3.69
CA ASP A 41 -17.47 -0.12 -4.37
C ASP A 41 -17.70 1.05 -3.39
N VAL A 42 -17.14 2.22 -3.69
CA VAL A 42 -17.16 3.39 -2.79
C VAL A 42 -18.58 3.87 -2.47
N ASN A 43 -19.50 3.72 -3.42
CA ASN A 43 -20.91 4.03 -3.20
C ASN A 43 -21.52 3.15 -2.09
N TYR A 44 -21.18 1.85 -2.06
CA TYR A 44 -21.66 0.94 -1.02
C TYR A 44 -21.12 1.33 0.35
N TRP A 45 -19.84 1.72 0.45
CA TRP A 45 -19.29 2.23 1.71
C TRP A 45 -20.08 3.43 2.23
N THR A 46 -20.46 4.35 1.34
CA THR A 46 -21.29 5.51 1.69
C THR A 46 -22.70 5.11 2.13
N HIS A 47 -23.35 4.22 1.40
CA HIS A 47 -24.70 3.76 1.74
C HIS A 47 -24.74 2.97 3.04
N LEU A 48 -23.71 2.18 3.32
CA LEU A 48 -23.57 1.43 4.57
C LEU A 48 -23.28 2.38 5.74
N ALA A 49 -22.51 3.45 5.52
CA ALA A 49 -22.31 4.49 6.52
C ALA A 49 -23.62 5.22 6.87
N ASP A 50 -24.39 5.63 5.85
CA ASP A 50 -25.72 6.23 6.04
C ASP A 50 -26.66 5.25 6.81
N ALA A 51 -26.63 3.96 6.48
CA ALA A 51 -27.40 2.94 7.17
C ALA A 51 -26.93 2.71 8.62
N LEU A 52 -25.63 2.83 8.90
CA LEU A 52 -25.06 2.73 10.25
C LEU A 52 -25.50 3.90 11.15
N ASP A 53 -25.66 5.10 10.58
CA ASP A 53 -26.21 6.29 11.25
C ASP A 53 -27.75 6.27 11.40
N GLY A 54 -28.40 5.17 11.02
CA GLY A 54 -29.86 5.04 11.08
C GLY A 54 -30.62 5.82 10.01
N LYS A 55 -29.93 6.27 8.94
CA LYS A 55 -30.51 7.03 7.83
C LYS A 55 -30.31 6.31 6.48
N PRO A 56 -30.73 5.04 6.35
CA PRO A 56 -30.51 4.29 5.11
C PRO A 56 -31.25 4.94 3.94
N ARG A 57 -30.60 5.04 2.78
CA ARG A 57 -31.25 5.50 1.55
C ARG A 57 -32.27 4.52 0.99
N HIS A 58 -32.10 3.24 1.31
CA HIS A 58 -32.97 2.14 0.92
C HIS A 58 -32.92 1.05 2.00
N PRO A 59 -34.03 0.36 2.33
CA PRO A 59 -34.06 -0.70 3.34
C PRO A 59 -33.04 -1.82 3.11
N ASP A 60 -32.70 -2.09 1.85
CA ASP A 60 -31.72 -3.13 1.50
C ASP A 60 -30.32 -2.83 2.04
N TYR A 61 -29.94 -1.56 2.22
CA TYR A 61 -28.65 -1.21 2.80
C TYR A 61 -28.57 -1.54 4.29
N SER A 62 -29.67 -1.38 5.04
CA SER A 62 -29.74 -1.83 6.43
C SER A 62 -29.67 -3.36 6.51
N ARG A 63 -30.34 -4.06 5.60
CA ARG A 63 -30.28 -5.53 5.51
C ARG A 63 -28.87 -6.00 5.17
N LEU A 64 -28.24 -5.42 4.16
CA LEU A 64 -26.88 -5.71 3.74
C LEU A 64 -25.88 -5.44 4.87
N LEU A 65 -25.98 -4.28 5.53
CA LEU A 65 -25.15 -3.95 6.69
C LEU A 65 -25.27 -4.98 7.80
N SER A 66 -26.49 -5.44 8.11
CA SER A 66 -26.70 -6.49 9.11
C SER A 66 -26.04 -7.79 8.72
N ILE A 67 -26.16 -8.22 7.46
CA ILE A 67 -25.53 -9.45 6.96
C ILE A 67 -24.01 -9.34 7.07
N LEU A 68 -23.43 -8.23 6.58
CA LEU A 68 -21.99 -8.02 6.62
C LEU A 68 -21.46 -7.98 8.06
N LYS A 69 -22.14 -7.28 8.98
CA LYS A 69 -21.80 -7.28 10.41
C LYS A 69 -21.78 -8.70 10.98
N THR A 70 -22.83 -9.49 10.77
CA THR A 70 -22.88 -10.87 11.26
C THR A 70 -21.72 -11.72 10.71
N ARG A 71 -21.38 -11.58 9.42
CA ARG A 71 -20.28 -12.33 8.82
C ARG A 71 -18.91 -11.91 9.37
N VAL A 72 -18.71 -10.62 9.59
CA VAL A 72 -17.49 -10.07 10.20
C VAL A 72 -17.37 -10.48 11.66
N ASP A 73 -18.47 -10.42 12.42
CA ASP A 73 -18.51 -10.82 13.84
C ASP A 73 -18.25 -12.30 14.04
N SER A 74 -18.68 -13.12 13.08
CA SER A 74 -18.42 -14.57 13.08
C SER A 74 -17.04 -14.93 12.55
N ASP A 75 -16.16 -13.95 12.33
CA ASP A 75 -14.81 -14.09 11.76
C ASP A 75 -14.73 -14.73 10.36
N ASN A 76 -15.87 -14.86 9.68
CA ASN A 76 -16.00 -15.56 8.41
C ASN A 76 -15.65 -14.69 7.20
N SER A 77 -15.78 -13.37 7.34
CA SER A 77 -15.58 -12.44 6.22
C SER A 77 -15.03 -11.10 6.67
N ILE A 78 -14.43 -10.37 5.75
CA ILE A 78 -14.07 -8.96 5.90
C ILE A 78 -14.48 -8.20 4.64
N CYS A 79 -14.76 -6.91 4.78
CA CYS A 79 -14.90 -5.99 3.67
C CYS A 79 -13.55 -5.30 3.42
N VAL A 80 -12.91 -5.60 2.30
CA VAL A 80 -11.59 -5.07 1.96
C VAL A 80 -11.72 -3.61 1.54
N VAL A 81 -10.88 -2.75 2.11
CA VAL A 81 -10.80 -1.33 1.74
C VAL A 81 -9.69 -1.13 0.72
N GLY A 82 -10.04 -0.57 -0.44
CA GLY A 82 -9.14 -0.20 -1.54
C GLY A 82 -8.51 1.19 -1.39
N ASP A 83 -7.48 1.46 -2.19
CA ASP A 83 -6.82 2.77 -2.29
C ASP A 83 -7.78 3.86 -2.79
N ASP A 84 -8.58 3.57 -3.80
CA ASP A 84 -9.66 4.42 -4.32
C ASP A 84 -10.61 4.92 -3.22
N THR A 85 -11.06 4.00 -2.37
CA THR A 85 -12.03 4.23 -1.31
C THR A 85 -11.41 5.08 -0.19
N LEU A 86 -10.12 4.91 0.10
CA LEU A 86 -9.40 5.74 1.06
C LEU A 86 -9.18 7.15 0.56
N LEU A 87 -8.81 7.31 -0.71
CA LEU A 87 -8.70 8.64 -1.31
C LEU A 87 -10.04 9.38 -1.23
N GLU A 88 -11.16 8.68 -1.44
CA GLU A 88 -12.48 9.25 -1.25
C GLU A 88 -12.80 9.62 0.19
N LEU A 89 -12.40 8.80 1.18
CA LEU A 89 -12.49 9.15 2.60
C LEU A 89 -11.80 10.49 2.87
N PHE A 90 -10.55 10.65 2.42
CA PHE A 90 -9.76 11.85 2.71
C PHE A 90 -10.18 13.09 1.90
N LYS A 91 -10.81 12.93 0.73
CA LYS A 91 -11.36 14.04 -0.07
C LYS A 91 -12.60 14.68 0.57
N ARG A 92 -13.29 13.99 1.49
CA ARG A 92 -14.51 14.52 2.13
C ARG A 92 -14.20 15.68 3.07
N LYS A 93 -14.83 16.83 2.81
CA LYS A 93 -14.72 18.05 3.63
C LYS A 93 -15.51 17.99 4.94
N ASP A 94 -16.65 17.31 4.93
CA ASP A 94 -17.51 17.17 6.10
C ASP A 94 -16.90 16.15 7.08
N LEU A 95 -16.36 16.65 8.20
CA LEU A 95 -15.71 15.83 9.22
C LEU A 95 -16.65 14.78 9.83
N SER A 96 -17.92 15.12 10.05
CA SER A 96 -18.90 14.20 10.65
C SER A 96 -19.16 13.02 9.72
N LYS A 97 -19.41 13.30 8.43
CA LYS A 97 -19.58 12.24 7.42
C LYS A 97 -18.31 11.43 7.20
N ARG A 98 -17.14 12.06 7.30
CA ARG A 98 -15.85 11.38 7.18
C ARG A 98 -15.60 10.44 8.36
N LEU A 99 -15.90 10.85 9.58
CA LEU A 99 -15.82 9.99 10.77
C LEU A 99 -16.80 8.81 10.69
N LEU A 100 -18.03 9.05 10.24
CA LEU A 100 -19.02 7.98 10.05
C LEU A 100 -18.55 6.93 9.03
N LEU A 101 -17.96 7.38 7.91
CA LEU A 101 -17.37 6.49 6.92
C LEU A 101 -16.18 5.71 7.50
N ALA A 102 -15.28 6.38 8.22
CA ALA A 102 -14.14 5.74 8.89
C ALA A 102 -14.57 4.65 9.88
N ARG A 103 -15.56 4.93 10.74
CA ARG A 103 -16.17 3.95 11.65
C ARG A 103 -16.76 2.76 10.92
N THR A 104 -17.39 3.01 9.78
CA THR A 104 -17.97 1.95 8.94
C THR A 104 -16.87 1.06 8.35
N MET A 105 -15.78 1.67 7.87
CA MET A 105 -14.59 0.94 7.40
C MET A 105 -13.96 0.11 8.51
N ASP A 106 -13.72 0.70 9.68
CA ASP A 106 -13.18 -0.02 10.84
C ASP A 106 -14.05 -1.23 11.21
N ARG A 107 -15.38 -1.03 11.24
CA ARG A 107 -16.34 -2.06 11.64
C ARG A 107 -16.37 -3.26 10.69
N LEU A 108 -16.23 -3.04 9.39
CA LEU A 108 -16.43 -4.07 8.38
C LEU A 108 -15.12 -4.65 7.84
N SER A 109 -14.02 -3.91 7.91
CA SER A 109 -12.70 -4.32 7.39
C SER A 109 -11.80 -4.99 8.43
N ALA A 110 -12.18 -4.96 9.71
CA ALA A 110 -11.30 -5.33 10.82
C ALA A 110 -9.96 -4.54 10.80
N GLY A 111 -10.02 -3.28 10.35
CA GLY A 111 -8.86 -2.40 10.19
C GLY A 111 -7.85 -2.93 9.17
N THR A 112 -8.32 -3.53 8.07
CA THR A 112 -7.46 -4.11 7.02
C THR A 112 -7.68 -3.39 5.71
N VAL A 113 -6.59 -3.07 5.03
CA VAL A 113 -6.59 -2.50 3.68
C VAL A 113 -5.81 -3.39 2.74
N ILE A 114 -6.16 -3.34 1.46
CA ILE A 114 -5.29 -3.86 0.43
C ILE A 114 -4.24 -2.80 0.10
N GLN A 115 -3.01 -3.26 -0.13
CA GLN A 115 -1.88 -2.44 -0.52
C GLN A 115 -2.19 -1.65 -1.79
N HIS A 116 -1.59 -0.45 -1.89
CA HIS A 116 -1.73 0.43 -3.03
C HIS A 116 -1.50 -0.31 -4.35
N SER A 117 -2.31 0.02 -5.37
CA SER A 117 -2.28 -0.61 -6.69
C SER A 117 -0.88 -0.68 -7.31
N PHE A 118 -0.10 0.41 -7.29
CA PHE A 118 1.29 0.41 -7.78
C PHE A 118 2.18 -0.65 -7.11
N GLU A 119 2.27 -0.65 -5.78
CA GLU A 119 3.11 -1.61 -5.07
C GLU A 119 2.61 -3.07 -5.25
N ARG A 120 1.29 -3.25 -5.39
CA ARG A 120 0.71 -4.56 -5.69
C ARG A 120 1.08 -5.05 -7.09
N ALA A 121 1.03 -4.17 -8.09
CA ALA A 121 1.41 -4.51 -9.47
C ALA A 121 2.84 -5.03 -9.55
N GLU A 122 3.76 -4.44 -8.78
CA GLU A 122 5.14 -4.93 -8.72
C GLU A 122 5.28 -6.31 -8.10
N LEU A 123 4.52 -6.61 -7.04
CA LEU A 123 4.49 -7.93 -6.43
C LEU A 123 3.95 -8.98 -7.40
N GLU A 124 2.87 -8.64 -8.12
CA GLU A 124 2.26 -9.49 -9.14
C GLU A 124 3.22 -9.74 -10.32
N ILE A 125 3.92 -8.70 -10.80
CA ILE A 125 4.92 -8.82 -11.87
C ILE A 125 6.15 -9.61 -11.40
N SER A 126 6.63 -9.37 -10.18
CA SER A 126 7.73 -10.14 -9.60
C SER A 126 7.38 -11.62 -9.46
N GLU A 127 6.15 -11.94 -9.03
CA GLU A 127 5.65 -13.31 -9.00
C GLU A 127 5.55 -13.91 -10.41
N PHE A 128 4.99 -13.16 -11.37
CA PHE A 128 4.85 -13.59 -12.75
C PHE A 128 6.21 -13.97 -13.36
N LEU A 129 7.22 -13.11 -13.23
CA LEU A 129 8.57 -13.35 -13.73
C LEU A 129 9.22 -14.57 -13.05
N CYS A 130 9.09 -14.67 -11.72
CA CYS A 130 9.61 -15.81 -10.97
C CYS A 130 8.98 -17.15 -11.39
N ASN A 131 7.68 -17.15 -11.66
CA ASN A 131 6.95 -18.33 -12.14
C ASN A 131 7.40 -18.77 -13.54
N ILE A 132 7.88 -17.83 -14.38
CA ILE A 132 8.47 -18.14 -15.69
C ILE A 132 9.86 -18.77 -15.52
N GLU A 133 10.70 -18.20 -14.67
CA GLU A 133 12.09 -18.66 -14.49
C GLU A 133 12.19 -20.04 -13.82
N LYS A 134 11.17 -20.46 -13.04
CA LYS A 134 11.07 -21.77 -12.34
C LYS A 134 12.23 -22.11 -11.40
N GLU A 135 13.15 -21.18 -11.13
CA GLU A 135 14.36 -21.49 -10.36
C GLU A 135 14.12 -21.50 -8.84
N LYS A 136 13.07 -20.84 -8.32
CA LYS A 136 12.75 -20.82 -6.88
C LYS A 136 11.23 -20.73 -6.59
N PRO A 137 10.75 -21.31 -5.48
CA PRO A 137 9.38 -21.06 -5.02
C PRO A 137 9.23 -19.60 -4.60
N CYS A 138 8.41 -18.85 -5.34
CA CYS A 138 8.06 -17.50 -4.95
C CYS A 138 7.02 -17.48 -3.84
N SER A 139 7.18 -16.55 -2.88
CA SER A 139 6.16 -16.32 -1.86
C SER A 139 4.90 -15.77 -2.54
N PRO A 140 3.69 -16.28 -2.24
CA PRO A 140 2.49 -15.80 -2.91
C PRO A 140 2.25 -14.33 -2.56
N PRO A 141 2.13 -13.41 -3.53
CA PRO A 141 1.80 -12.00 -3.32
C PRO A 141 0.56 -11.82 -2.45
N ALA A 142 -0.37 -12.78 -2.51
CA ALA A 142 -1.58 -12.79 -1.71
C ALA A 142 -1.34 -12.65 -0.20
N HIS A 143 -0.18 -13.04 0.36
CA HIS A 143 0.12 -12.82 1.79
C HIS A 143 0.69 -11.42 2.06
N LEU A 144 1.27 -10.80 1.04
CA LEU A 144 2.06 -9.57 1.13
C LEU A 144 1.27 -8.31 0.77
N VAL A 145 0.07 -8.43 0.23
CA VAL A 145 -0.77 -7.29 -0.19
C VAL A 145 -1.65 -6.72 0.93
N TRP A 146 -1.62 -7.27 2.15
CA TRP A 146 -2.46 -6.78 3.24
C TRP A 146 -1.71 -5.77 4.10
N ARG A 147 -2.36 -4.65 4.43
CA ARG A 147 -1.81 -3.58 5.26
C ARG A 147 -2.81 -3.13 6.31
N ARG A 148 -2.32 -2.28 7.22
CA ARG A 148 -3.12 -1.52 8.17
C ARG A 148 -3.35 -0.08 7.67
N PRO A 149 -4.37 0.63 8.15
CA PRO A 149 -4.75 1.96 7.66
C PRO A 149 -3.60 2.97 7.54
N CYS A 150 -2.66 3.02 8.49
CA CYS A 150 -1.52 3.95 8.42
C CYS A 150 -0.51 3.64 7.29
N TYR A 151 -0.55 2.43 6.73
CA TYR A 151 0.44 1.92 5.78
C TYR A 151 -0.12 1.72 4.36
N PHE A 152 -1.28 2.32 4.06
CA PHE A 152 -1.93 2.13 2.76
C PHE A 152 -1.19 2.86 1.61
N LEU A 153 -0.50 3.97 1.89
CA LEU A 153 0.32 4.73 0.94
C LEU A 153 1.80 4.32 0.97
N GLY A 154 2.08 3.12 1.51
CA GLY A 154 3.41 2.58 1.63
C GLY A 154 3.97 2.63 3.05
N ASP A 155 5.17 2.06 3.16
CA ASP A 155 5.80 1.70 4.42
C ASP A 155 6.68 2.85 4.95
N ILE A 156 6.04 3.92 5.43
CA ILE A 156 6.73 5.12 5.96
C ILE A 156 6.82 5.05 7.49
N PHE A 157 8.03 5.16 8.03
CA PHE A 157 8.29 5.24 9.46
C PHE A 157 9.45 6.20 9.74
N PRO A 158 9.47 6.86 10.90
CA PRO A 158 10.56 7.74 11.27
C PRO A 158 11.85 6.92 11.40
N ILE A 159 12.94 7.41 10.81
CA ILE A 159 14.29 6.91 11.04
C ILE A 159 14.99 7.98 11.86
N PRO A 160 15.16 7.77 13.17
CA PRO A 160 15.83 8.73 14.03
C PRO A 160 17.23 9.06 13.50
N GLY A 161 17.65 10.31 13.71
CA GLY A 161 18.96 10.75 13.27
C GLY A 161 20.09 10.01 13.98
N SER A 162 21.26 10.05 13.37
CA SER A 162 22.51 9.45 13.88
C SER A 162 23.02 10.01 15.22
N GLN A 163 22.25 10.89 15.88
CA GLN A 163 22.53 11.33 17.26
C GLN A 163 22.18 10.23 18.28
N ILE A 164 21.38 9.24 17.88
CA ILE A 164 20.95 8.11 18.70
C ILE A 164 21.70 6.85 18.22
N SER A 165 21.90 5.87 19.10
CA SER A 165 22.52 4.60 18.70
C SER A 165 21.66 3.88 17.64
N PRO A 166 22.25 3.11 16.70
CA PRO A 166 21.48 2.35 15.72
C PRO A 166 20.45 1.41 16.35
N GLN A 167 20.77 0.84 17.52
CA GLN A 167 19.90 -0.08 18.25
C GLN A 167 18.69 0.65 18.85
N ASP A 168 18.91 1.78 19.50
CA ASP A 168 17.82 2.60 20.07
C ASP A 168 16.97 3.23 18.96
N ALA A 169 17.59 3.64 17.85
CA ALA A 169 16.88 4.14 16.68
C ALA A 169 15.96 3.06 16.09
N ALA A 170 16.47 1.84 15.91
CA ALA A 170 15.67 0.70 15.46
C ALA A 170 14.55 0.36 16.44
N LEU A 171 14.81 0.39 17.75
CA LEU A 171 13.78 0.17 18.78
C LEU A 171 12.68 1.23 18.71
N LEU A 172 13.04 2.51 18.60
CA LEU A 172 12.09 3.62 18.49
C LEU A 172 11.24 3.51 17.21
N SER A 173 11.85 3.19 16.07
CA SER A 173 11.13 2.98 14.81
C SER A 173 10.19 1.77 14.87
N LYS A 174 10.60 0.65 15.49
CA LYS A 174 9.74 -0.51 15.70
C LYS A 174 8.57 -0.19 16.65
N ALA A 175 8.81 0.55 17.73
CA ALA A 175 7.76 0.97 18.65
C ALA A 175 6.75 1.92 17.97
N TYR A 176 7.23 2.85 17.14
CA TYR A 176 6.34 3.68 16.31
C TYR A 176 5.53 2.82 15.33
N LEU A 177 6.17 1.84 14.70
CA LEU A 177 5.51 0.92 13.79
C LEU A 177 4.42 0.14 14.51
N ASP A 178 4.69 -0.42 15.69
CA ASP A 178 3.69 -1.10 16.51
C ASP A 178 2.51 -0.18 16.85
N TYR A 179 2.80 1.04 17.29
CA TYR A 179 1.78 2.04 17.61
C TYR A 179 0.90 2.39 16.40
N SER A 180 1.51 2.61 15.23
CA SER A 180 0.80 3.03 14.02
C SER A 180 0.07 1.86 13.33
N TRP A 181 0.56 0.62 13.50
CA TRP A 181 -0.07 -0.59 12.99
C TRP A 181 -1.48 -0.80 13.55
N ASP A 182 -1.69 -0.43 14.82
CA ASP A 182 -2.97 -0.62 15.51
C ASP A 182 -3.92 0.60 15.42
N GLN A 183 -3.60 1.60 14.57
CA GLN A 183 -4.47 2.76 14.39
C GLN A 183 -5.68 2.42 13.51
N SER A 184 -6.86 2.81 13.98
CA SER A 184 -8.12 2.76 13.23
C SER A 184 -8.23 3.92 12.23
N PHE A 185 -9.11 3.78 11.23
CA PHE A 185 -9.46 4.89 10.34
C PHE A 185 -10.04 6.06 11.11
N GLU A 186 -10.90 5.78 12.10
CA GLU A 186 -11.48 6.81 12.96
C GLU A 186 -10.39 7.63 13.64
N ASN A 187 -9.42 6.98 14.29
CA ASN A 187 -8.32 7.67 14.97
C ASN A 187 -7.49 8.52 14.01
N ILE A 188 -7.23 8.02 12.79
CA ILE A 188 -6.50 8.78 11.75
C ILE A 188 -7.30 10.03 11.36
N VAL A 189 -8.60 9.87 11.09
CA VAL A 189 -9.50 10.96 10.69
C VAL A 189 -9.66 12.00 11.78
N GLU A 190 -9.76 11.60 13.05
CA GLU A 190 -9.82 12.50 14.21
C GLU A 190 -8.54 13.32 14.36
N LYS A 191 -7.37 12.67 14.27
CA LYS A 191 -6.06 13.35 14.38
C LYS A 191 -5.82 14.34 13.23
N LEU A 192 -6.26 14.01 12.02
CA LEU A 192 -6.21 14.93 10.89
C LEU A 192 -7.18 16.10 11.07
N GLY A 193 -8.32 15.89 11.73
CA GLY A 193 -9.34 16.92 11.96
C GLY A 193 -9.83 17.56 10.65
N SER A 194 -10.32 18.79 10.67
CA SER A 194 -10.80 19.47 9.45
C SER A 194 -9.69 19.89 8.47
N LYS A 195 -8.43 19.48 8.69
CA LYS A 195 -7.33 19.75 7.76
C LYS A 195 -7.66 19.07 6.43
N SER A 196 -7.84 19.87 5.40
CA SER A 196 -7.92 19.36 4.04
C SER A 196 -6.51 18.92 3.62
N PRO A 197 -6.36 17.80 2.89
CA PRO A 197 -5.12 17.57 2.17
C PRO A 197 -4.80 18.80 1.31
N PRO A 198 -3.50 19.12 1.11
CA PRO A 198 -3.12 20.26 0.28
C PRO A 198 -3.80 20.14 -1.10
N PRO A 199 -4.22 21.26 -1.70
CA PRO A 199 -4.82 21.23 -3.02
C PRO A 199 -3.86 20.53 -3.98
N SER A 200 -4.36 19.51 -4.67
CA SER A 200 -3.60 18.81 -5.70
C SER A 200 -3.54 19.72 -6.94
N ASN A 201 -2.33 20.01 -7.42
CA ASN A 201 -2.13 20.81 -8.63
C ASN A 201 -2.33 19.95 -9.88
N TRP A 202 -3.57 19.49 -10.09
CA TRP A 202 -3.93 18.62 -11.22
C TRP A 202 -3.63 19.27 -12.57
N ASP A 203 -3.69 20.61 -12.66
CA ASP A 203 -3.39 21.34 -13.89
C ASP A 203 -1.93 21.12 -14.31
N SER A 204 -0.98 21.25 -13.39
CA SER A 204 0.44 20.99 -13.69
C SER A 204 0.73 19.53 -14.08
N THR A 205 0.02 18.57 -13.46
CA THR A 205 0.16 17.15 -13.81
C THR A 205 -0.44 16.87 -15.18
N ALA A 206 -1.60 17.46 -15.49
CA ALA A 206 -2.23 17.33 -16.81
C ALA A 206 -1.37 17.94 -17.91
N ASP A 207 -0.78 19.12 -17.67
CA ASP A 207 0.14 19.77 -18.59
C ASP A 207 1.39 18.91 -18.85
N PHE A 208 1.95 18.32 -17.79
CA PHE A 208 3.07 17.37 -17.90
C PHE A 208 2.69 16.11 -18.71
N ILE A 209 1.56 15.48 -18.41
CA ILE A 209 1.09 14.27 -19.12
C ILE A 209 0.81 14.59 -20.59
N ASN A 210 0.17 15.73 -20.87
CA ASN A 210 -0.12 16.16 -22.22
C ASN A 210 1.16 16.44 -23.01
N ALA A 211 2.14 17.11 -22.39
CA ALA A 211 3.45 17.35 -23.00
C ALA A 211 4.20 16.04 -23.28
N ALA A 212 4.24 15.11 -22.32
CA ALA A 212 4.87 13.81 -22.49
C ALA A 212 4.16 12.96 -23.56
N ASN A 213 2.83 12.97 -23.59
CA ASN A 213 2.05 12.30 -24.65
C ASN A 213 2.37 12.88 -26.03
N MET A 214 2.51 14.20 -26.15
CA MET A 214 2.89 14.86 -27.40
C MET A 214 4.33 14.52 -27.82
N GLU A 215 5.26 14.43 -26.87
CA GLU A 215 6.66 14.06 -27.10
C GLU A 215 6.81 12.59 -27.52
N HIS A 216 5.94 11.72 -27.00
CA HIS A 216 5.88 10.29 -27.30
C HIS A 216 4.77 9.92 -28.29
N GLN A 217 4.29 10.88 -29.11
CA GLN A 217 3.41 10.56 -30.25
C GLN A 217 4.20 9.75 -31.28
N ILE A 218 4.14 8.43 -31.14
CA ILE A 218 4.70 7.48 -32.09
C ILE A 218 3.62 7.18 -33.14
N GLU A 219 3.94 7.34 -34.42
CA GLU A 219 3.14 6.72 -35.49
C GLU A 219 3.31 5.20 -35.37
N VAL A 220 2.28 4.51 -34.87
CA VAL A 220 2.33 3.06 -34.67
C VAL A 220 1.68 2.35 -35.86
N GLY A 221 2.45 1.50 -36.53
CA GLY A 221 2.00 0.77 -37.72
C GLY A 221 1.12 -0.46 -37.43
N ASN A 222 1.18 -1.05 -36.24
CA ASN A 222 0.34 -2.19 -35.82
C ASN A 222 0.21 -2.31 -34.29
N PHE A 223 -0.76 -3.09 -33.82
CA PHE A 223 -1.09 -3.26 -32.39
C PHE A 223 0.01 -3.95 -31.57
N ASP A 224 0.71 -4.93 -32.14
CA ASP A 224 1.70 -5.73 -31.40
C ASP A 224 2.92 -4.87 -31.01
N ASP A 225 3.35 -3.97 -31.90
CA ASP A 225 4.44 -3.02 -31.62
C ASP A 225 4.05 -1.98 -30.57
N LEU A 226 2.78 -1.55 -30.53
CA LEU A 226 2.27 -0.67 -29.47
C LEU A 226 2.26 -1.40 -28.13
N PHE A 227 1.75 -2.63 -28.11
CA PHE A 227 1.67 -3.45 -26.91
C PHE A 227 3.05 -3.71 -26.30
N LEU A 228 4.05 -4.07 -27.11
CA LEU A 228 5.42 -4.30 -26.62
C LEU A 228 6.05 -3.02 -26.07
N LYS A 229 5.80 -1.87 -26.69
CA LYS A 229 6.28 -0.57 -26.19
C LYS A 229 5.60 -0.15 -24.89
N GLU A 230 4.30 -0.39 -24.76
CA GLU A 230 3.59 -0.14 -23.50
C GLU A 230 4.08 -1.08 -22.39
N ALA A 231 4.33 -2.34 -22.70
CA ALA A 231 4.90 -3.30 -21.77
C ALA A 231 6.31 -2.88 -21.30
N ASP A 232 7.18 -2.45 -22.22
CA ASP A 232 8.50 -1.89 -21.88
C ASP A 232 8.37 -0.65 -20.98
N GLY A 233 7.46 0.28 -21.31
CA GLY A 233 7.24 1.47 -20.49
C GLY A 233 6.76 1.14 -19.06
N VAL A 234 5.90 0.12 -18.91
CA VAL A 234 5.47 -0.39 -17.59
C VAL A 234 6.65 -1.02 -16.85
N LEU A 235 7.46 -1.83 -17.54
CA LEU A 235 8.64 -2.45 -16.95
C LEU A 235 9.68 -1.41 -16.54
N ASP A 236 9.89 -0.34 -17.30
CA ASP A 236 10.79 0.76 -16.96
C ASP A 236 10.29 1.53 -15.74
N ALA A 237 8.99 1.87 -15.70
CA ALA A 237 8.40 2.55 -14.55
C ALA A 237 8.52 1.73 -13.25
N ILE A 238 8.30 0.41 -13.35
CA ILE A 238 8.43 -0.51 -12.22
C ILE A 238 9.90 -0.75 -11.86
N SER A 239 10.77 -0.92 -12.85
CA SER A 239 12.21 -1.12 -12.64
C SER A 239 12.86 0.10 -12.02
N PHE A 240 12.39 1.31 -12.34
CA PHE A 240 12.84 2.54 -11.72
C PHE A 240 12.50 2.57 -10.22
N ASP A 241 11.28 2.20 -9.83
CA ASP A 241 10.86 2.20 -8.43
C ASP A 241 11.45 1.01 -7.64
N ALA A 242 11.56 -0.16 -8.28
CA ALA A 242 12.21 -1.34 -7.74
C ALA A 242 13.73 -1.16 -7.60
N ALA A 243 14.41 -0.46 -8.50
CA ALA A 243 15.82 -0.11 -8.37
C ALA A 243 16.04 0.92 -7.26
N HIS A 244 15.15 1.91 -7.11
CA HIS A 244 15.18 2.84 -5.98
C HIS A 244 15.02 2.12 -4.63
N ARG A 245 14.23 1.03 -4.58
CA ARG A 245 14.09 0.17 -3.40
C ARG A 245 15.21 -0.85 -3.24
N ARG A 246 15.77 -1.44 -4.30
CA ARG A 246 16.96 -2.32 -4.20
C ARG A 246 18.19 -1.56 -3.76
N VAL A 247 18.41 -0.33 -4.24
CA VAL A 247 19.47 0.54 -3.72
C VAL A 247 19.24 0.84 -2.24
N ARG A 248 17.98 0.95 -1.80
CA ARG A 248 17.64 1.03 -0.37
C ARG A 248 17.99 -0.30 0.33
N ASP A 249 17.59 -1.45 -0.20
CA ASP A 249 17.81 -2.77 0.42
C ASP A 249 19.29 -3.19 0.46
N ASP A 250 20.07 -2.91 -0.58
CA ASP A 250 21.52 -3.16 -0.67
C ASP A 250 22.31 -2.22 0.25
N VAL A 251 21.85 -0.98 0.42
CA VAL A 251 22.38 -0.10 1.47
C VAL A 251 22.09 -0.70 2.85
N THR A 252 20.93 -1.34 3.07
CA THR A 252 20.52 -1.92 4.36
C THR A 252 21.14 -3.26 4.74
N GLY A 253 21.94 -3.87 3.87
CA GLY A 253 22.59 -5.16 4.17
C GLY A 253 21.61 -6.33 4.35
N ALA A 254 20.41 -6.24 3.79
CA ALA A 254 19.48 -7.36 3.73
C ALA A 254 19.82 -8.31 2.55
N THR A 255 21.10 -8.70 2.42
CA THR A 255 21.53 -9.71 1.45
C THR A 255 21.81 -11.03 2.16
N THR A 256 20.85 -11.94 2.09
CA THR A 256 21.12 -13.36 1.82
C THR A 256 19.95 -13.81 0.95
N VAL A 257 20.15 -14.00 -0.36
CA VAL A 257 20.73 -15.23 -0.91
C VAL A 257 21.74 -14.91 -2.02
N SER A 258 22.96 -15.42 -1.83
CA SER A 258 24.05 -15.45 -2.80
C SER A 258 23.67 -16.27 -4.05
N GLY A 259 24.08 -15.76 -5.22
CA GLY A 259 24.57 -16.57 -6.32
C GLY A 259 23.60 -16.86 -7.46
N ALA A 260 23.80 -16.10 -8.54
CA ALA A 260 23.84 -16.52 -9.95
C ALA A 260 22.85 -15.76 -10.85
N LEU A 261 23.34 -14.66 -11.43
CA LEU A 261 23.35 -14.47 -12.88
C LEU A 261 24.33 -13.32 -13.16
N GLY A 262 25.53 -13.71 -13.57
CA GLY A 262 26.48 -12.79 -14.15
C GLY A 262 26.07 -12.41 -15.57
N VAL A 263 26.47 -11.20 -15.94
CA VAL A 263 26.75 -10.75 -17.32
C VAL A 263 25.52 -10.49 -18.21
N CYS A 264 25.23 -9.20 -18.42
CA CYS A 264 25.15 -8.51 -19.72
C CYS A 264 25.21 -7.01 -19.39
N ARG A 265 26.35 -6.32 -19.40
CA ARG A 265 27.07 -5.72 -20.55
C ARG A 265 26.17 -5.03 -21.59
N ALA A 266 26.34 -3.71 -21.64
CA ALA A 266 26.14 -2.76 -22.74
C ALA A 266 24.72 -2.63 -23.32
N PHE A 267 24.06 -1.50 -23.04
CA PHE A 267 23.98 -0.34 -23.95
C PHE A 267 23.97 0.96 -23.13
#